data_AF-A0A2T4JII3-F1
#
_entry.id   AF-A0A2T4JII3-F1
#
_cell.length_a   1.000
_cell.length_b   1.000
_cell.length_c   1.000
_cell.angle_alpha   90.00
_cell.angle_beta   90.00
_cell.angle_gamma   90.00
#
_symmetry.space_group_name_H-M   'P 1'
#
loop_
_entity.id
_entity.type
_entity.pdbx_description
1 polymer ?
#
loop_
_entity_poly.entity_id
_entity_poly.type
_entity_poly.pdbx_seq_one_letter_code
_entity_poly.pdbx_strand_id
1 'polypeptide(L)'
;MAETVGVDLSHSLAVGHLSGEDWRGMVMRCTQCADPVACQGWLATHQGETVVAAPAWCRNEAQMRRLQVTARDDADKDEVA
;
A
#
# COMPACT_ATOMS: atom_id res chain seq x y z
N MET A 1 -5.89 1.32 4.18
CA MET A 1 -5.28 1.73 2.90
C MET A 1 -4.34 0.65 2.39
N ALA A 2 -3.13 0.47 2.96
CA ALA A 2 -2.20 -0.55 2.48
C ALA A 2 -2.82 -1.97 2.51
N GLU A 3 -3.36 -2.38 3.66
CA GLU A 3 -4.08 -3.65 3.80
C GLU A 3 -5.25 -3.79 2.83
N THR A 4 -6.07 -2.73 2.69
CA THR A 4 -7.21 -2.68 1.75
C THR A 4 -6.79 -2.91 0.31
N VAL A 5 -5.54 -2.59 -0.06
CA VAL A 5 -4.99 -2.86 -1.39
C VAL A 5 -4.06 -4.07 -1.41
N GLY A 6 -4.08 -4.91 -0.38
CA GLY A 6 -3.29 -6.15 -0.33
C GLY A 6 -1.79 -5.92 -0.15
N VAL A 7 -1.37 -4.80 0.45
CA VAL A 7 0.04 -4.51 0.77
C VAL A 7 0.27 -4.68 2.27
N ASP A 8 1.18 -5.60 2.63
CA ASP A 8 1.75 -5.69 3.98
C ASP A 8 3.01 -4.83 4.06
N LEU A 9 2.89 -3.67 4.71
CA LEU A 9 3.99 -2.74 4.91
C LEU A 9 5.05 -3.27 5.88
N SER A 10 4.65 -4.05 6.88
CA SER A 10 5.56 -4.61 7.88
C SER A 10 6.45 -5.67 7.25
N HIS A 11 5.85 -6.57 6.46
CA HIS A 11 6.61 -7.54 5.66
C HIS A 11 7.53 -6.82 4.68
N SER A 12 7.01 -5.85 3.92
CA SER A 12 7.80 -5.08 2.95
C SER A 12 9.01 -4.38 3.57
N LEU A 13 8.89 -3.88 4.81
CA LEU A 13 10.02 -3.33 5.58
C LEU A 13 11.01 -4.42 5.99
N ALA A 14 10.51 -5.56 6.48
CA ALA A 14 11.33 -6.66 6.96
C ALA A 14 12.20 -7.30 5.85
N VAL A 15 11.64 -7.46 4.65
CA VAL A 15 12.34 -8.05 3.50
C VAL A 15 13.08 -7.01 2.63
N GLY A 16 13.01 -5.73 2.99
CA GLY A 16 13.76 -4.66 2.34
C GLY A 16 13.13 -4.05 1.08
N HIS A 17 11.90 -4.42 0.73
CA HIS A 17 11.16 -3.83 -0.41
C HIS A 17 10.69 -2.40 -0.16
N LEU A 18 10.57 -2.03 1.10
CA LEU A 18 10.30 -0.68 1.55
C LEU A 18 11.40 -0.25 2.52
N SER A 19 12.09 0.85 2.22
CA SER A 19 13.05 1.42 3.15
C SER A 19 12.35 2.23 4.26
N GLY A 20 13.00 2.40 5.41
CA GLY A 20 12.47 3.26 6.48
C GLY A 20 12.37 4.74 6.06
N GLU A 21 13.20 5.20 5.12
CA GLU A 21 13.09 6.54 4.55
C GLU A 21 11.86 6.68 3.65
N ASP A 22 11.65 5.73 2.75
CA ASP A 22 10.46 5.70 1.89
C ASP A 22 9.18 5.60 2.70
N TRP A 23 9.17 4.79 3.75
CA TRP A 23 8.04 4.68 4.67
C TRP A 23 7.71 6.02 5.33
N ARG A 24 8.72 6.71 5.89
CA ARG A 24 8.52 8.06 6.44
C ARG A 24 7.98 9.02 5.39
N GLY A 25 8.50 8.98 4.16
CA GLY A 25 7.98 9.77 3.05
C GLY A 25 6.51 9.46 2.72
N MET A 26 6.12 8.18 2.74
CA MET A 26 4.73 7.77 2.54
C MET A 26 3.81 8.32 3.63
N VAL A 27 4.22 8.24 4.89
CA VAL A 27 3.44 8.79 6.01
C VAL A 27 3.26 10.29 5.85
N MET A 28 4.31 11.04 5.56
CA MET A 28 4.23 12.49 5.35
C MET A 28 3.30 12.87 4.17
N ARG A 29 3.38 12.14 3.06
CA ARG A 29 2.45 12.34 1.93
C ARG A 29 1.01 12.01 2.30
N CYS A 30 0.78 11.03 3.17
CA CYS A 30 -0.55 10.64 3.62
C CYS A 30 -1.17 11.71 4.55
N THR A 31 -0.44 12.13 5.58
CA THR A 31 -0.94 13.07 6.60
C THR A 31 -1.20 14.47 6.04
N GLN A 32 -0.48 14.85 4.99
CA GLN A 32 -0.66 16.15 4.35
C GLN A 32 -1.78 16.14 3.27
N CYS A 33 -2.53 15.04 3.10
CA CYS A 33 -3.50 14.85 2.00
C CYS A 33 -4.57 15.94 2.03
N ALA A 34 -4.97 16.43 0.85
CA ALA A 34 -5.97 17.49 0.74
C ALA A 34 -7.38 17.02 1.13
N ASP A 35 -7.66 15.72 1.03
CA ASP A 35 -8.98 15.17 1.31
C ASP A 35 -8.91 13.87 2.14
N PRO A 36 -8.77 13.97 3.47
CA PRO A 36 -8.81 12.81 4.35
C PRO A 36 -10.23 12.20 4.44
N VAL A 37 -11.29 12.96 4.13
CA VAL A 37 -12.68 12.47 4.21
C VAL A 37 -12.96 11.50 3.06
N ALA A 38 -12.54 11.83 1.84
CA ALA A 38 -12.60 10.91 0.71
C ALA A 38 -11.82 9.61 1.00
N CYS A 39 -10.68 9.72 1.69
CA CYS A 39 -9.91 8.56 2.13
C CYS A 39 -10.70 7.65 3.06
N GLN A 40 -11.29 8.20 4.12
CA GLN A 40 -12.06 7.43 5.09
C GLN A 40 -13.32 6.82 4.44
N GLY A 41 -14.04 7.59 3.62
CA GLY A 41 -15.21 7.10 2.90
C GLY A 41 -14.87 5.92 1.98
N TRP A 42 -13.80 6.04 1.19
CA TRP A 42 -13.36 4.96 0.32
C TRP A 42 -12.90 3.72 1.11
N LEU A 43 -12.24 3.89 2.26
CA LEU A 43 -11.86 2.77 3.11
C LEU A 43 -13.07 2.07 3.73
N ALA A 44 -14.07 2.83 4.15
CA ALA A 44 -15.30 2.29 4.72
C ALA A 44 -16.09 1.46 3.70
N THR A 45 -16.12 1.88 2.42
CA THR A 45 -16.81 1.12 1.36
C THR A 45 -16.13 -0.18 0.97
N HIS A 46 -14.84 -0.36 1.29
CA HIS A 46 -14.05 -1.56 0.96
C HIS A 46 -13.57 -2.30 2.20
N GLN A 47 -14.27 -2.13 3.33
CA GLN A 47 -13.89 -2.79 4.58
C GLN A 47 -14.02 -4.31 4.44
N GLY A 48 -12.93 -5.03 4.71
CA GLY A 48 -12.88 -6.49 4.61
C GLY A 48 -12.66 -7.02 3.19
N GLU A 49 -12.51 -6.12 2.21
CA GLU A 49 -12.18 -6.46 0.84
C GLU A 49 -10.71 -6.14 0.53
N THR A 50 -10.10 -6.95 -0.33
CA THR A 50 -8.82 -6.63 -0.96
C THR A 50 -9.08 -6.09 -2.36
N VAL A 51 -8.75 -4.83 -2.58
CA VAL A 51 -8.94 -4.11 -3.83
C VAL A 51 -7.63 -4.03 -4.60
N VAL A 52 -7.67 -4.20 -5.91
CA VAL A 52 -6.45 -4.25 -6.73
C VAL A 52 -5.73 -2.91 -6.88
N ALA A 53 -6.39 -1.78 -6.62
CA ALA A 53 -5.80 -0.46 -6.82
C ALA A 53 -6.27 0.55 -5.78
N ALA A 54 -5.32 1.38 -5.33
CA ALA A 54 -5.65 2.59 -4.59
C ALA A 54 -6.34 3.60 -5.53
N PRO A 55 -7.22 4.47 -5.01
CA PRO A 55 -7.87 5.48 -5.82
C PRO A 55 -6.86 6.50 -6.35
N ALA A 56 -7.11 7.06 -7.53
CA ALA A 56 -6.18 7.95 -8.22
C ALA A 56 -5.80 9.23 -7.44
N TRP A 57 -6.65 9.67 -6.50
CA TRP A 57 -6.36 10.81 -5.62
C TRP A 57 -5.48 10.44 -4.42
N CYS A 58 -5.23 9.15 -4.15
CA CYS A 58 -4.34 8.72 -3.08
C CYS A 58 -2.90 9.11 -3.43
N ARG A 59 -2.26 9.91 -2.58
CA ARG A 59 -0.89 10.40 -2.84
C ARG A 59 0.20 9.34 -2.67
N ASN A 60 -0.17 8.14 -2.25
CA ASN A 60 0.70 6.97 -2.21
C ASN A 60 0.30 5.90 -3.22
N GLU A 61 -0.62 6.19 -4.16
CA GLU A 61 -1.09 5.23 -5.17
C GLU A 61 0.06 4.52 -5.88
N ALA A 62 1.06 5.27 -6.36
CA ALA A 62 2.19 4.70 -7.06
C ALA A 62 3.07 3.79 -6.18
N GLN A 63 3.22 4.14 -4.90
CA GLN A 63 3.98 3.31 -3.95
C GLN A 63 3.22 2.04 -3.60
N MET A 64 1.90 2.13 -3.40
CA MET A 64 1.07 0.95 -3.15
C MET A 64 1.13 -0.01 -4.33
N ARG A 65 0.97 0.50 -5.57
CA ARG A 65 1.11 -0.32 -6.78
C ARG A 65 2.48 -0.99 -6.88
N ARG A 66 3.56 -0.26 -6.59
CA ARG A 66 4.92 -0.82 -6.61
C ARG A 66 5.04 -2.00 -5.64
N LEU A 67 4.58 -1.82 -4.40
CA LEU A 67 4.67 -2.85 -3.36
C LEU A 67 3.78 -4.07 -3.65
N GLN A 68 2.61 -3.88 -4.27
CA GLN A 68 1.76 -5.01 -4.72
C GLN A 68 2.49 -5.90 -5.73
N VAL A 69 3.15 -5.29 -6.73
CA VAL A 69 3.90 -6.03 -7.74
C VAL A 69 5.04 -6.79 -7.09
N THR A 70 5.84 -6.11 -6.26
CA THR A 70 6.98 -6.73 -5.59
C THR A 70 6.57 -7.87 -4.65
N ALA A 71 5.48 -7.70 -3.88
CA ALA A 71 4.99 -8.75 -2.99
C ALA A 71 4.48 -9.98 -3.76
N ARG A 72 3.86 -9.78 -4.93
CA ARG A 72 3.46 -10.89 -5.79
C ARG A 72 4.67 -11.62 -6.39
N ASP A 73 5.67 -10.87 -6.84
CA ASP A 73 6.89 -11.45 -7.40
C ASP A 73 7.66 -12.30 -6.37
N ASP A 74 7.54 -12.00 -5.08
CA ASP A 74 8.08 -12.84 -4.00
C ASP A 74 7.25 -14.10 -3.76
N ALA A 75 5.91 -13.97 -3.70
CA ALA A 75 5.02 -15.11 -3.51
C ALA A 75 5.21 -16.16 -4.63
N ASP A 76 5.39 -15.70 -5.88
CA ASP A 76 5.66 -16.55 -7.03
C ASP A 76 7.02 -17.28 -6.90
N LYS A 77 8.02 -16.69 -6.21
CA LYS A 77 9.32 -17.35 -5.97
C LYS A 77 9.24 -18.39 -4.86
N ASP A 78 8.45 -18.13 -3.81
CA ASP A 78 8.28 -19.05 -2.69
C ASP A 78 7.47 -20.30 -3.09
N GLU A 79 6.55 -20.21 -4.06
CA GLU A 79 5.79 -21.37 -4.57
C GLU A 79 6.66 -22.35 -5.39
N VAL A 80 7.79 -21.88 -5.91
CA VAL A 80 8.69 -22.67 -6.79
C VAL A 80 9.82 -23.36 -6.01
N ALA A 81 9.97 -23.07 -4.71
CA ALA A 81 11.02 -23.60 -3.83
C ALA A 81 10.57 -24.84 -3.04
#